data_AF-A0A7Z8VR00-F1
#
_entry.id   AF-A0A7Z8VR00-F1
#
_cell.length_a   1.000
_cell.length_b   1.000
_cell.length_c   1.000
_cell.angle_alpha   90.00
_cell.angle_beta   90.00
_cell.angle_gamma   90.00
#
_symmetry.space_group_name_H-M   'P 1'
#
loop_
_entity.id
_entity.type
_entity.pdbx_description
1 polymer ?
#
loop_
_entity_poly.entity_id
_entity_poly.type
_entity_poly.pdbx_seq_one_letter_code
_entity_poly.pdbx_strand_id
1 'polypeptide(L)'
;MTYFYGSLPVFTHNENDAASFKMITAQFYINGYVKQMDIVRAFGVTPISVKRAVKLYQEEGVQGFYAEKKTRGTAVLTDDVLMKLKFPNNYLW
;
A
#
# COMPACT_ATOMS: atom_id res chain seq x y z
N MET A 1 -8.33 3.58 18.05
CA MET A 1 -9.00 2.35 17.58
C MET A 1 -8.21 1.14 18.07
N THR A 2 -8.87 0.18 18.71
CA THR A 2 -8.23 -1.02 19.29
C THR A 2 -8.84 -2.28 18.66
N TYR A 3 -8.00 -3.22 18.25
CA TYR A 3 -8.39 -4.50 17.65
C TYR A 3 -8.26 -5.63 18.66
N PHE A 4 -9.18 -6.58 18.59
CA PHE A 4 -9.26 -7.68 19.52
C PHE A 4 -9.20 -9.04 18.80
N TYR A 5 -8.53 -10.00 19.42
CA TYR A 5 -8.64 -11.41 19.10
C TYR A 5 -9.39 -12.10 20.25
N GLY A 6 -10.68 -12.37 20.04
CA GLY A 6 -11.58 -12.69 21.15
C GLY A 6 -11.72 -11.50 22.09
N SER A 7 -11.35 -11.68 23.37
CA SER A 7 -11.32 -10.61 24.38
C SER A 7 -9.94 -9.96 24.57
N LEU A 8 -8.90 -10.45 23.88
CA LEU A 8 -7.54 -9.96 24.04
C LEU A 8 -7.27 -8.76 23.10
N PRO A 9 -6.91 -7.57 23.61
CA PRO A 9 -6.48 -6.48 22.76
C PRO A 9 -5.11 -6.81 22.15
N VAL A 10 -5.01 -6.80 20.82
CA VAL A 10 -3.79 -7.18 20.09
C VAL A 10 -3.11 -6.00 19.41
N PHE A 11 -3.86 -4.96 19.06
CA PHE A 11 -3.32 -3.75 18.43
C PHE A 11 -4.14 -2.52 18.79
N THR A 12 -3.49 -1.36 18.84
CA THR A 12 -4.13 -0.05 18.94
C THR A 12 -3.44 0.94 17.99
N HIS A 13 -4.21 1.81 17.35
CA HIS A 13 -3.70 2.95 16.59
C HIS A 13 -4.61 4.17 16.74
N ASN A 14 -4.08 5.34 16.40
CA ASN A 14 -4.88 6.57 16.30
C ASN A 14 -5.93 6.40 15.19
N GLU A 15 -7.15 6.91 15.39
CA GLU A 15 -8.23 6.79 14.40
C GLU A 15 -7.89 7.39 13.03
N ASN A 16 -7.04 8.41 13.00
CA ASN A 16 -6.61 9.09 11.78
C ASN A 16 -5.33 8.48 11.18
N ASP A 17 -4.74 7.47 11.84
CA ASP A 17 -3.57 6.76 11.33
C ASP A 17 -3.98 5.66 10.35
N ALA A 18 -4.14 6.07 9.09
CA ALA A 18 -4.47 5.19 7.98
C ALA A 18 -3.33 4.22 7.60
N ALA A 19 -2.07 4.51 7.95
CA ALA A 19 -0.95 3.62 7.67
C ALA A 19 -1.03 2.39 8.58
N SER A 20 -1.20 2.61 9.88
CA SER A 20 -1.38 1.53 10.85
C SER A 20 -2.65 0.73 10.60
N PHE A 21 -3.78 1.37 10.25
CA PHE A 21 -5.00 0.66 9.83
C PHE A 21 -4.72 -0.36 8.72
N LYS A 22 -4.07 0.08 7.63
CA LYS A 22 -3.78 -0.78 6.48
C LYS A 22 -2.80 -1.88 6.82
N MET A 23 -1.77 -1.57 7.62
CA MET A 23 -0.76 -2.54 8.06
C MET A 23 -1.40 -3.65 8.90
N ILE A 24 -2.14 -3.28 9.95
CA ILE A 24 -2.77 -4.23 10.88
C ILE A 24 -3.78 -5.13 10.15
N THR A 25 -4.65 -4.54 9.33
CA THR A 25 -5.67 -5.30 8.59
C THR A 25 -5.07 -6.21 7.51
N ALA A 26 -3.97 -5.80 6.87
CA ALA A 26 -3.21 -6.67 5.97
C ALA A 26 -2.58 -7.84 6.73
N GLN A 27 -1.96 -7.59 7.89
CA GLN A 27 -1.38 -8.63 8.73
C GLN A 27 -2.41 -9.66 9.17
N PHE A 28 -3.61 -9.23 9.57
CA PHE A 28 -4.70 -10.14 9.95
C PHE A 28 -5.12 -11.06 8.81
N TYR A 29 -5.20 -10.53 7.58
CA TYR A 29 -5.51 -11.36 6.41
C TYR A 29 -4.37 -12.36 6.12
N ILE A 30 -3.11 -11.90 6.14
CA ILE A 30 -1.95 -12.76 5.86
C ILE A 30 -1.82 -13.89 6.88
N ASN A 31 -2.12 -13.62 8.16
CA ASN A 31 -2.14 -14.62 9.21
C ASN A 31 -3.39 -15.52 9.20
N GLY A 32 -4.36 -15.28 8.30
CA GLY A 32 -5.57 -16.08 8.15
C GLY A 32 -6.66 -15.80 9.18
N TYR A 33 -6.57 -14.70 9.95
CA TYR A 33 -7.55 -14.36 10.98
C TYR A 33 -8.85 -13.77 10.42
N VAL A 34 -8.79 -13.12 9.25
CA VAL A 34 -9.93 -12.47 8.60
C VAL A 34 -9.88 -12.65 7.08
N LYS A 35 -11.02 -12.59 6.39
CA LYS A 35 -11.04 -12.51 4.91
C LYS A 35 -11.01 -11.05 4.47
N GLN A 36 -10.46 -10.77 3.27
CA GLN A 36 -10.44 -9.40 2.72
C GLN A 36 -11.83 -8.76 2.65
N MET A 37 -12.86 -9.55 2.31
CA MET A 37 -14.24 -9.05 2.23
C MET A 37 -14.85 -8.74 3.59
N ASP A 38 -14.33 -9.30 4.68
CA ASP A 38 -14.78 -8.96 6.03
C ASP A 38 -14.25 -7.58 6.42
N ILE A 39 -12.99 -7.27 6.07
CA ILE A 39 -12.40 -5.93 6.23
C ILE A 39 -13.19 -4.88 5.43
N VAL A 40 -13.51 -5.18 4.17
CA VAL A 40 -14.31 -4.29 3.31
C VAL A 40 -15.67 -3.96 3.94
N ARG A 41 -16.40 -4.99 4.40
CA ARG A 41 -17.75 -4.82 4.97
C ARG A 41 -17.73 -4.12 6.32
N ALA A 42 -16.78 -4.47 7.20
CA ALA A 42 -16.70 -3.92 8.54
C ALA A 42 -16.29 -2.43 8.56
N PHE A 43 -15.40 -2.02 7.66
CA PHE A 43 -14.82 -0.67 7.67
C PHE A 43 -15.26 0.22 6.51
N GLY A 44 -16.10 -0.27 5.59
CA GLY A 44 -16.59 0.50 4.46
C GLY A 44 -15.50 0.93 3.46
N VAL A 45 -14.36 0.22 3.44
CA VAL A 45 -13.24 0.51 2.55
C VAL A 45 -13.37 -0.20 1.22
N THR A 46 -12.72 0.31 0.18
CA THR A 46 -12.80 -0.31 -1.15
C THR A 46 -12.05 -1.67 -1.19
N PRO A 47 -12.52 -2.65 -1.98
CA PRO A 47 -11.78 -3.91 -2.18
C PRO A 47 -10.37 -3.70 -2.74
N ILE A 48 -10.20 -2.71 -3.63
CA ILE A 48 -8.89 -2.42 -4.25
C ILE A 48 -7.89 -1.87 -3.21
N SER A 49 -8.32 -1.06 -2.25
CA SER A 49 -7.43 -0.56 -1.19
C SER A 49 -6.97 -1.69 -0.27
N VAL A 50 -7.84 -2.66 0.04
CA VAL A 50 -7.46 -3.84 0.83
C VAL A 50 -6.45 -4.70 0.07
N LYS A 51 -6.71 -5.00 -1.20
CA LYS A 51 -5.78 -5.76 -2.05
C LYS A 51 -4.39 -5.12 -2.14
N ARG A 52 -4.32 -3.79 -2.28
CA ARG A 52 -3.05 -3.04 -2.33
C ARG A 52 -2.29 -3.12 -1.00
N ALA A 53 -2.98 -2.98 0.13
CA ALA A 53 -2.36 -3.12 1.45
C ALA A 53 -1.83 -4.55 1.67
N VAL A 54 -2.62 -5.57 1.35
CA VAL A 54 -2.19 -6.98 1.43
C VAL A 54 -0.94 -7.23 0.59
N LYS A 55 -0.94 -6.77 -0.66
CA LYS A 55 0.22 -6.90 -1.55
C LYS A 55 1.46 -6.22 -0.97
N LEU A 56 1.31 -4.99 -0.47
CA LEU A 56 2.41 -4.25 0.16
C LEU A 56 3.00 -5.01 1.36
N TYR A 57 2.15 -5.59 2.21
CA TYR A 57 2.62 -6.40 3.34
C TYR A 57 3.38 -7.66 2.88
N GLN A 58 2.94 -8.31 1.80
CA GLN A 58 3.62 -9.48 1.26
C GLN A 58 4.99 -9.16 0.65
N GLU A 59 5.10 -8.03 -0.04
CA GLU A 59 6.33 -7.63 -0.73
C GLU A 59 7.32 -6.92 0.19
N GLU A 60 6.83 -6.07 1.08
CA GLU A 60 7.63 -5.12 1.86
C GLU A 60 7.35 -5.19 3.37
N GLY A 61 6.62 -6.20 3.86
CA GLY A 61 6.36 -6.37 5.28
C GLY A 61 5.74 -5.14 5.95
N VAL A 62 6.07 -4.94 7.24
CA VAL A 62 5.61 -3.79 8.02
C VAL A 62 6.25 -2.49 7.53
N GLN A 63 7.53 -2.52 7.14
CA GLN A 63 8.27 -1.33 6.74
C GLN A 63 7.66 -0.63 5.51
N GLY A 64 7.02 -1.36 4.59
CA GLY A 64 6.40 -0.77 3.41
C GLY A 64 5.29 0.24 3.73
N PHE A 65 4.65 0.14 4.90
CA PHE A 65 3.59 1.07 5.32
C PHE A 65 4.12 2.39 5.89
N TYR A 66 5.38 2.41 6.32
CA TYR A 66 6.00 3.56 7.00
C TYR A 66 7.20 4.13 6.23
N ALA A 67 7.61 3.47 5.14
CA ALA A 67 8.61 4.00 4.24
C ALA A 67 8.16 5.31 3.59
N GLU A 68 9.12 6.19 3.29
CA GLU A 68 8.83 7.40 2.51
C GLU A 68 8.23 7.02 1.16
N LYS A 69 7.12 7.67 0.81
CA LYS A 69 6.46 7.43 -0.46
C LYS A 69 7.39 7.88 -1.59
N LYS A 70 7.73 6.96 -2.50
CA LYS A 70 8.32 7.30 -3.80
C LYS A 70 7.31 8.12 -4.59
N THR A 71 7.41 9.43 -4.47
CA THR A 71 6.67 10.35 -5.32
C THR A 71 7.38 10.44 -6.65
N ARG A 72 6.62 10.52 -7.74
CA ARG A 72 7.22 10.98 -9.00
C ARG A 72 7.57 12.43 -8.79
N GLY A 73 8.86 12.75 -8.89
CA GLY A 73 9.31 14.14 -8.93
C GLY A 73 8.63 14.90 -10.07
N THR A 74 8.64 16.22 -9.98
CA THR A 74 8.24 17.09 -11.09
C THR A 74 8.93 16.61 -12.37
N ALA A 75 8.18 16.48 -13.45
CA ALA A 75 8.74 16.12 -14.75
C ALA A 75 9.65 17.26 -15.21
N VAL A 76 10.92 17.20 -14.83
CA VAL A 76 11.95 18.09 -15.35
C VAL A 76 12.42 17.50 -16.67
N LEU A 77 12.41 18.30 -17.74
CA LEU A 77 13.12 17.94 -18.97
C LEU A 77 14.61 17.89 -18.63
N THR A 78 15.10 16.71 -18.31
CA THR A 78 16.54 16.47 -18.23
C THR A 78 17.11 16.40 -19.65
N ASP A 79 18.40 16.68 -19.79
CA ASP A 79 19.08 16.60 -21.09
C ASP A 79 18.92 15.20 -21.73
N ASP A 80 18.87 14.15 -20.90
CA ASP A 80 18.59 12.77 -21.35
C ASP A 80 17.19 12.61 -21.97
N VAL A 81 16.18 13.26 -21.39
CA VAL A 81 14.81 13.25 -21.90
C VAL A 81 14.72 14.05 -23.21
N LEU A 82 15.42 15.20 -23.28
CA LEU A 82 15.54 15.99 -24.50
C LEU A 82 16.26 15.23 -25.63
N MET A 83 17.31 14.47 -25.30
CA MET A 83 18.06 13.69 -26.28
C MET A 83 17.23 12.53 -26.84
N LYS A 84 16.41 11.87 -26.02
CA LYS A 84 15.44 10.85 -26.47
C LYS A 84 14.33 11.42 -27.38
N LEU A 85 13.94 12.67 -27.19
CA LEU A 85 12.98 13.36 -28.08
C LEU A 85 13.61 13.79 -29.41
N LYS A 86 14.88 14.20 -29.40
CA LYS A 86 15.61 14.63 -30.60
C LYS A 86 16.05 13.46 -31.48
N PHE A 87 16.24 12.28 -30.88
CA PHE A 87 16.54 11.03 -31.57
C PHE A 87 15.58 9.94 -31.08
N PRO A 88 14.29 10.00 -31.45
CA PRO A 88 13.38 8.90 -31.16
C PRO A 88 13.94 7.68 -31.88
N ASN A 89 14.18 6.60 -31.14
CA ASN A 89 14.75 5.35 -31.64
C ASN A 89 14.20 5.05 -33.04
N ASN A 90 15.07 5.28 -34.02
CA ASN A 90 14.75 5.13 -35.42
C ASN A 90 14.60 3.63 -35.69
N TYR A 91 13.48 3.28 -36.32
CA TYR A 91 13.18 2.06 -37.04
C TYR A 91 14.36 1.08 -37.22
N LEU A 92 14.30 -0.05 -36.54
CA LEU A 92 14.93 -1.28 -36.99
C LEU A 92 13.83 -2.34 -37.04
N TRP A 93 13.62 -2.87 -38.25
CA TRP A 93 12.73 -3.99 -38.58
C TRP A 93 13.18 -5.27 -37.90
#